data_AF-A0A2H5YUI9-F1
#
_entry.id   AF-A0A2H5YUI9-F1
#
_cell.length_a   1.000
_cell.length_b   1.000
_cell.length_c   1.000
_cell.angle_alpha   90.00
_cell.angle_beta   90.00
_cell.angle_gamma   90.00
#
_symmetry.space_group_name_H-M   'P 1'
#
loop_
_entity.id
_entity.type
_entity.pdbx_description
1 polymer ?
#
loop_
_entity_poly.entity_id
_entity_poly.type
_entity_poly.pdbx_seq_one_letter_code
_entity_poly.pdbx_strand_id
1 'polypeptide(L)' 'MPADVGQRAPDFTLPSTTGERVTLSEVLKRRIAVLAFVHFAFTGG' A
#
# COMPACT_ATOMS: atom_id res chain seq x y z
N MET A 1 14.14 -8.88 -1.53
CA MET A 1 14.88 -7.98 -2.43
C MET A 1 14.48 -6.56 -2.08
N PRO A 2 15.43 -5.65 -1.83
CA PRO A 2 15.12 -4.22 -1.65
C PRO A 2 14.42 -3.69 -2.92
N ALA A 3 13.56 -2.69 -2.77
CA ALA A 3 12.92 -2.02 -3.90
C ALA A 3 13.87 -0.98 -4.47
N ASP A 4 14.15 -1.06 -5.77
CA ASP A 4 15.00 -0.09 -6.46
C ASP A 4 14.17 1.02 -7.10
N VAL A 5 14.74 2.22 -7.20
CA VAL A 5 14.07 3.36 -7.85
C VAL A 5 13.82 3.03 -9.33
N GLY A 6 12.60 3.28 -9.79
CA GLY A 6 12.18 2.95 -11.16
C GLY A 6 11.70 1.51 -11.34
N GLN A 7 11.95 0.62 -10.37
CA GLN A 7 11.35 -0.71 -10.36
C GLN A 7 9.84 -0.60 -10.10
N ARG A 8 9.05 -1.32 -10.90
CA ARG A 8 7.62 -1.43 -10.65
C ARG A 8 7.37 -2.15 -9.32
N ALA A 9 6.58 -1.53 -8.45
CA ALA A 9 6.16 -2.15 -7.19
C ALA A 9 5.41 -3.47 -7.46
N PRO A 10 5.65 -4.52 -6.64
CA PRO A 10 4.94 -5.79 -6.79
C PRO A 10 3.45 -5.61 -6.55
N ASP A 11 2.62 -6.33 -7.31
CA ASP A 11 1.17 -6.30 -7.09
C ASP A 11 0.81 -7.11 -5.84
N PHE A 12 -0.12 -6.58 -5.05
CA PHE A 12 -0.58 -7.21 -3.82
C PHE A 12 -2.01 -6.80 -3.51
N THR A 13 -2.67 -7.60 -2.67
CA THR A 13 -4.02 -7.33 -2.17
C THR A 13 -4.03 -7.33 -0.64
N LEU A 14 -4.47 -6.23 -0.03
CA LEU A 14 -4.56 -6.08 1.42
C LEU A 14 -6.00 -5.77 1.86
N PRO A 15 -6.40 -6.18 3.07
CA PRO A 15 -7.63 -5.68 3.68
C PRO A 15 -7.46 -4.20 4.05
N SER A 16 -8.49 -3.41 3.78
CA SER A 16 -8.61 -2.03 4.24
C SER A 16 -9.19 -1.97 5.66
N THR A 17 -9.25 -0.77 6.24
CA THR A 17 -9.87 -0.52 7.55
C THR A 17 -11.37 -0.82 7.60
N THR A 18 -12.05 -0.87 6.46
CA THR A 18 -13.47 -1.26 6.35
C THR A 18 -13.67 -2.75 6.04
N GLY A 19 -12.58 -3.53 5.93
CA GLY A 19 -12.62 -4.95 5.60
C GLY A 19 -12.69 -5.26 4.10
N GLU A 20 -12.84 -4.24 3.24
CA GLU A 20 -12.75 -4.41 1.79
C GLU A 20 -11.34 -4.81 1.35
N ARG A 21 -11.23 -5.69 0.36
CA ARG A 21 -9.94 -6.06 -0.24
C ARG A 21 -9.54 -5.03 -1.30
N VAL A 22 -8.35 -4.46 -1.18
CA VAL A 22 -7.80 -3.46 -2.10
C VAL A 22 -6.58 -4.04 -2.80
N THR A 23 -6.58 -4.01 -4.13
CA THR A 23 -5.45 -4.47 -4.96
C THR A 23 -4.68 -3.27 -5.52
N LEU A 24 -3.35 -3.29 -5.43
CA LEU A 24 -2.50 -2.18 -5.88
C LEU A 24 -2.73 -1.84 -7.36
N SER A 25 -2.78 -2.84 -8.24
CA SER A 25 -3.01 -2.63 -9.67
C SER A 25 -4.35 -1.97 -10.00
N GLU A 26 -5.38 -2.15 -9.18
CA GLU A 26 -6.67 -1.47 -9.34
C GLU A 26 -6.62 0.00 -8.94
N VAL A 27 -5.87 0.32 -7.88
CA VAL A 27 -5.62 1.71 -7.46
C VAL A 27 -4.86 2.46 -8.55
N LEU A 28 -3.81 1.83 -9.09
CA LEU A 28 -2.94 2.41 -10.12
C LEU A 28 -3.65 2.69 -11.45
N LYS A 29 -4.77 2.01 -11.75
CA LYS A 29 -5.61 2.34 -12.92
C LYS A 29 -6.28 3.72 -12.82
N ARG A 30 -6.46 4.24 -11.60
CA ARG A 30 -7.22 5.46 -11.34
C ARG A 30 -6.35 6.61 -10.84
N ARG A 31 -5.26 6.32 -10.14
CA ARG A 31 -4.43 7.33 -9.47
C ARG A 31 -3.04 6.81 -9.09
N ILE A 32 -2.14 7.74 -8.80
CA ILE A 32 -0.83 7.45 -8.18
C ILE A 32 -1.07 7.01 -6.72
N ALA A 33 -0.23 6.08 -6.22
CA ALA A 33 -0.30 5.56 -4.86
C ALA A 33 1.01 5.78 -4.10
N VAL A 34 0.90 6.11 -2.82
CA VAL A 34 2.02 6.15 -1.86
C VAL A 34 1.70 5.14 -0.76
N LEU A 35 2.65 4.25 -0.46
CA LEU A 35 2.50 3.22 0.58
C LEU A 35 3.40 3.57 1.78
N ALA A 36 2.84 3.54 2.98
CA ALA A 36 3.56 3.77 4.22
C ALA A 36 3.21 2.68 5.23
N PHE A 37 4.18 2.35 6.09
CA PHE A 37 4.01 1.41 7.20
C PHE A 37 4.20 2.17 8.51
N VAL A 38 3.36 1.87 9.49
CA VAL A 38 3.49 2.36 10.87
C VAL A 38 3.61 1.17 11.80
N HIS A 39 4.35 1.30 12.90
CA HIS A 39 4.62 0.17 13.80
C HIS A 39 3.36 -0.27 14.55
N PHE A 40 2.65 0.69 15.16
CA PHE A 40 1.35 0.47 15.81
C PHE A 40 0.43 1.69 15.60
N ALA A 41 -0.87 1.46 15.73
CA ALA A 41 -1.85 2.55 15.81
C ALA A 41 -1.80 3.21 17.21
N PHE A 42 -2.23 4.47 17.30
CA PHE A 42 -2.37 5.22 18.56
C PHE A 42 -1.07 5.42 19.37
N THR A 43 0.07 5.62 18.70
CA THR A 43 1.38 5.85 19.36
C THR A 43 1.73 7.33 19.55
N GLY A 44 0.74 8.23 19.49
CA GLY A 44 0.93 9.66 19.76
C GLY A 44 0.58 9.97 21.22
N GLY A 45 1.54 10.48 21.99
CA GLY A 45 1.38 11.02 23.34
C GLY A 45 1.90 12.45 23.39
#